data_AF-A0A0L7R333-F1
#
_entry.id   AF-A0A0L7R333-F1
#
_cell.length_a   1.000
_cell.length_b   1.000
_cell.length_c   1.000
_cell.angle_alpha   90.00
_cell.angle_beta   90.00
_cell.angle_gamma   90.00
#
_symmetry.space_group_name_H-M   'P 1'
#
loop_
_entity.id
_entity.type
_entity.pdbx_description
1 polymer ?
#
loop_
_entity_poly.entity_id
_entity_poly.type
_entity_poly.pdbx_seq_one_letter_code
_entity_poly.pdbx_strand_id
1 'polypeptide(L)'
;MATYQVDYQWAYTIMDSSRISTFLISILLIVYGSFRSLNMEQEARKEREREKNVDGANGRVQTLNTMHALCLPLGASISLLVMFFFFDSMQMLVAICTAILATVALAFLLLPMCQYIIRPCSDGNKISFGVCGRFTGAELLSFSLSVSIVCIWVLTGHWLLMDAMGMGLCVAFIAFIRLPSLKVSTILLTGLLIYDVFWVFFSSYIFSTNVMVKVASRPADNPVNLVARRLHLGGVAREAPNLPLPGKLMFPSMRQAGHFSMLGLGDVVMPGLLLCFVLRYDAYKKTQLLPGGCETGVPPPRHINRISYFHCSLIGYFLGLLTATVSSEVFKAAQPALLYLVPFTLLPLLTMAYLKGDLRRMWSEPFTSQQPSTHMEV
;
A
#
# COMPACT_ATOMS: atom_id res chain seq x y z
N MET A 1 -8.34 9.04 -45.29
CA MET A 1 -7.05 8.47 -44.81
C MET A 1 -6.52 9.16 -43.56
N ALA A 2 -6.72 10.47 -43.37
CA ALA A 2 -6.30 11.18 -42.14
C ALA A 2 -7.19 10.89 -40.89
N THR A 3 -8.44 10.47 -41.07
CA THR A 3 -9.36 10.15 -39.95
C THR A 3 -9.05 8.82 -39.26
N TYR A 4 -8.65 7.79 -40.02
CA TYR A 4 -8.27 6.49 -39.45
C TYR A 4 -6.98 6.53 -38.61
N GLN A 5 -6.11 7.53 -38.83
CA GLN A 5 -4.83 7.63 -38.13
C GLN A 5 -4.98 8.18 -36.70
N VAL A 6 -6.04 8.95 -36.44
CA VAL A 6 -6.36 9.50 -35.11
C VAL A 6 -6.93 8.42 -34.19
N ASP A 7 -7.71 7.48 -34.74
CA ASP A 7 -8.38 6.41 -33.99
C ASP A 7 -7.46 5.30 -33.49
N TYR A 8 -6.20 5.21 -33.94
CA TYR A 8 -5.22 4.30 -33.34
C TYR A 8 -4.21 5.02 -32.46
N GLN A 9 -4.09 6.34 -32.58
CA GLN A 9 -3.12 7.12 -31.82
C GLN A 9 -3.33 6.93 -30.31
N TRP A 10 -4.57 7.03 -29.82
CA TRP A 10 -4.91 6.85 -28.40
C TRP A 10 -4.65 5.43 -27.88
N ALA A 11 -4.91 4.41 -28.71
CA ALA A 11 -4.59 3.03 -28.38
C ALA A 11 -3.08 2.80 -28.29
N TYR A 12 -2.30 3.43 -29.18
CA TYR A 12 -0.83 3.41 -29.14
C TYR A 12 -0.26 4.21 -27.95
N THR A 13 -0.89 5.31 -27.51
CA THR A 13 -0.47 6.04 -26.29
C THR A 13 -0.79 5.27 -25.01
N ILE A 14 -1.93 4.55 -24.96
CA ILE A 14 -2.27 3.67 -23.84
C ILE A 14 -1.30 2.49 -23.77
N MET A 15 -0.93 1.94 -24.93
CA MET A 15 0.06 0.87 -25.05
C MET A 15 1.51 1.38 -24.98
N ASP A 16 1.74 2.58 -24.43
CA ASP A 16 3.10 3.01 -24.11
C ASP A 16 3.69 2.07 -23.06
N SER A 17 4.95 1.69 -23.26
CA SER A 17 5.62 0.71 -22.41
C SER A 17 5.68 1.16 -20.94
N SER A 18 5.69 2.47 -20.71
CA SER A 18 5.66 3.06 -19.37
C SER A 18 4.37 2.74 -18.62
N ARG A 19 3.20 2.90 -19.26
CA ARG A 19 1.87 2.64 -18.68
C ARG A 19 1.62 1.17 -18.45
N ILE A 20 2.03 0.31 -19.38
CA ILE A 20 1.94 -1.13 -19.20
C ILE A 20 2.81 -1.56 -18.01
N SER A 21 4.02 -1.02 -17.90
CA SER A 21 4.90 -1.28 -16.76
C SER A 21 4.27 -0.81 -15.45
N THR A 22 3.65 0.37 -15.40
CA THR A 22 3.00 0.86 -14.17
C THR A 22 1.83 -0.03 -13.76
N PHE A 23 1.03 -0.51 -14.72
CA PHE A 23 -0.07 -1.43 -14.45
C PHE A 23 0.42 -2.77 -13.91
N LEU A 24 1.41 -3.36 -14.58
CA LEU A 24 2.02 -4.61 -14.15
C LEU A 24 2.62 -4.50 -12.75
N ILE A 25 3.40 -3.44 -12.49
CA ILE A 25 4.03 -3.23 -11.19
C ILE A 25 2.96 -3.01 -10.11
N SER A 26 1.93 -2.20 -10.35
CA SER A 26 0.85 -1.98 -9.38
C SER A 26 0.13 -3.29 -8.99
N ILE A 27 -0.18 -4.15 -9.97
CA ILE A 27 -0.77 -5.47 -9.73
C ILE A 27 0.19 -6.35 -8.94
N LEU A 28 1.47 -6.41 -9.32
CA LEU A 28 2.48 -7.20 -8.62
C LEU A 28 2.66 -6.75 -7.17
N LEU A 29 2.66 -5.43 -6.90
CA LEU A 29 2.75 -4.88 -5.54
C LEU A 29 1.54 -5.28 -4.69
N ILE A 30 0.32 -5.19 -5.25
CA ILE A 30 -0.89 -5.58 -4.53
C ILE A 30 -0.90 -7.09 -4.26
N VAL A 31 -0.59 -7.91 -5.26
CA VAL A 31 -0.54 -9.36 -5.14
C VAL A 31 0.51 -9.77 -4.11
N TYR A 32 1.74 -9.32 -4.27
CA TYR A 32 2.84 -9.62 -3.35
C TYR A 32 2.56 -9.12 -1.93
N GLY A 33 2.09 -7.88 -1.77
CA GLY A 33 1.72 -7.32 -0.48
C GLY A 33 0.61 -8.09 0.21
N SER A 34 -0.42 -8.50 -0.54
CA SER A 34 -1.54 -9.29 -0.01
C SER A 34 -1.11 -10.68 0.44
N PHE A 35 -0.32 -11.40 -0.38
CA PHE A 35 0.20 -12.72 -0.01
C PHE A 35 1.14 -12.64 1.19
N ARG A 36 1.99 -11.62 1.24
CA ARG A 36 2.89 -11.39 2.37
C ARG A 36 2.12 -11.09 3.66
N SER A 37 1.08 -10.26 3.58
CA SER A 37 0.18 -9.96 4.69
C SER A 37 -0.54 -11.21 5.21
N LEU A 38 -0.92 -12.12 4.30
CA LEU A 38 -1.52 -13.41 4.60
C LEU A 38 -0.53 -14.36 5.27
N ASN A 39 0.69 -14.49 4.75
CA ASN A 39 1.73 -15.37 5.30
C ASN A 39 2.09 -14.97 6.74
N MET A 40 2.25 -13.66 6.98
CA MET A 40 2.52 -13.12 8.32
C MET A 40 1.37 -13.42 9.31
N GLU A 41 0.12 -13.42 8.85
CA GLU A 41 -1.02 -13.79 9.67
C GLU A 41 -1.06 -15.29 10.00
N GLN A 42 -0.71 -16.14 9.03
CA GLN A 42 -0.62 -17.59 9.26
C GLN A 42 0.50 -17.94 10.23
N GLU A 43 1.65 -17.27 10.14
CA GLU A 43 2.77 -17.43 11.07
C GLU A 43 2.37 -16.97 12.48
N ALA A 44 1.81 -15.77 12.63
CA ALA A 44 1.33 -15.28 13.91
C ALA A 44 0.24 -16.18 14.53
N ARG A 45 -0.62 -16.79 13.71
CA ARG A 45 -1.60 -17.76 14.18
C ARG A 45 -0.94 -19.05 14.69
N LYS A 46 0.02 -19.61 13.95
CA LYS A 46 0.77 -20.81 14.37
C LYS A 46 1.56 -20.57 15.65
N GLU A 47 2.16 -19.39 15.80
CA GLU A 47 2.86 -18.99 17.03
C GLU A 47 1.88 -18.91 18.20
N ARG A 48 0.73 -18.26 18.04
CA ARG A 48 -0.32 -18.23 19.08
C ARG A 48 -0.85 -19.60 19.45
N GLU A 49 -1.02 -20.50 18.48
CA GLU A 49 -1.43 -21.88 18.74
C GLU A 49 -0.35 -22.66 19.51
N ARG A 50 0.94 -22.38 19.27
CA ARG A 50 2.06 -22.94 20.05
C ARG A 50 2.15 -22.33 21.46
N GLU A 51 1.93 -21.02 21.59
CA GLU A 51 1.98 -20.29 22.87
C GLU A 51 0.77 -20.59 23.75
N LYS A 52 -0.43 -20.80 23.19
CA LYS A 52 -1.61 -21.23 23.95
C LYS A 52 -1.42 -22.57 24.65
N ASN A 53 -0.48 -23.40 24.20
CA ASN A 53 -0.10 -24.62 24.91
C ASN A 53 0.87 -24.38 26.08
N VAL A 54 1.37 -23.16 26.29
CA VAL A 54 2.42 -22.85 27.28
C VAL A 54 2.09 -21.68 28.20
N ASP A 55 1.46 -20.59 27.74
CA ASP A 55 0.98 -19.51 28.62
C ASP A 55 0.00 -18.56 27.91
N GLY A 56 -1.05 -18.15 28.62
CA GLY A 56 -2.11 -17.28 28.11
C GLY A 56 -1.70 -15.80 28.05
N ALA A 57 -1.08 -15.38 26.94
CA ALA A 57 -0.74 -13.97 26.70
C ALA A 57 -1.60 -13.36 25.57
N ASN A 58 -2.28 -12.26 25.89
CA ASN A 58 -3.24 -11.59 25.01
C ASN A 58 -2.53 -10.47 24.19
N GLY A 59 -2.02 -10.82 23.00
CA GLY A 59 -1.39 -9.86 22.08
C GLY A 59 -2.41 -9.05 21.27
N ARG A 60 -2.58 -7.78 21.62
CA ARG A 60 -3.49 -6.82 20.96
C ARG A 60 -3.01 -6.48 19.55
N VAL A 61 -3.65 -7.09 18.54
CA VAL A 61 -3.49 -6.70 17.14
C VAL A 61 -4.05 -5.29 16.96
N GLN A 62 -3.26 -4.40 16.38
CA GLN A 62 -3.71 -3.05 16.01
C GLN A 62 -4.65 -3.17 14.80
N THR A 63 -5.95 -3.29 15.07
CA THR A 63 -7.00 -3.28 14.05
C THR A 63 -7.40 -1.84 13.72
N LEU A 64 -7.64 -1.55 12.45
CA LEU A 64 -8.13 -0.24 12.04
C LEU A 64 -9.61 -0.11 12.43
N ASN A 65 -9.89 0.53 13.57
CA ASN A 65 -11.27 0.84 13.96
C ASN A 65 -11.92 1.84 12.99
N THR A 66 -13.25 1.84 12.91
CA THR A 66 -14.04 2.76 12.08
C THR A 66 -13.67 4.24 12.29
N MET A 67 -13.34 4.63 13.53
CA MET A 67 -12.89 5.99 13.85
C MET A 67 -11.54 6.33 13.21
N HIS A 68 -10.60 5.38 13.17
CA HIS A 68 -9.31 5.56 12.51
C HIS A 68 -9.46 5.64 10.99
N ALA A 69 -10.39 4.86 10.41
CA ALA A 69 -10.68 4.90 8.99
C ALA A 69 -11.24 6.26 8.52
N LEU A 70 -12.13 6.89 9.31
CA LEU A 70 -12.65 8.22 9.00
C LEU A 70 -11.64 9.34 9.29
N CYS A 71 -10.82 9.17 10.32
CA CYS A 71 -9.77 10.12 10.68
C CYS A 71 -8.70 10.22 9.58
N LEU A 72 -8.48 9.18 8.78
CA LEU A 72 -7.43 9.18 7.75
C LEU A 72 -7.67 10.22 6.64
N PRO A 73 -8.83 10.28 5.93
CA PRO A 73 -9.11 11.35 4.96
C PRO A 73 -9.11 12.76 5.57
N LEU A 74 -9.62 12.91 6.80
CA LEU A 74 -9.67 14.19 7.49
C LEU A 74 -8.27 14.68 7.88
N GLY A 75 -7.45 13.80 8.47
CA GLY A 75 -6.06 14.07 8.81
C GLY A 75 -5.21 14.37 7.57
N ALA A 76 -5.44 13.65 6.47
CA ALA A 76 -4.80 13.95 5.18
C ALA A 76 -5.17 15.35 4.68
N SER A 77 -6.44 15.77 4.83
CA SER A 77 -6.90 17.12 4.44
C SER A 77 -6.23 18.22 5.26
N ILE A 78 -6.16 18.04 6.57
CA ILE A 78 -5.49 18.99 7.47
C ILE A 78 -4.00 19.06 7.14
N SER A 79 -3.33 17.91 6.98
CA SER A 79 -1.91 17.83 6.63
C SER A 79 -1.61 18.51 5.28
N LEU A 80 -2.45 18.28 4.27
CA LEU A 80 -2.31 18.89 2.94
C LEU A 80 -2.45 20.43 3.02
N LEU A 81 -3.43 20.94 3.78
CA LEU A 81 -3.59 22.38 4.01
C LEU A 81 -2.39 23.00 4.72
N VAL A 82 -1.91 22.34 5.78
CA VAL A 82 -0.72 22.79 6.52
C VAL A 82 0.50 22.81 5.60
N MET A 83 0.67 21.80 4.75
CA MET A 83 1.75 21.76 3.75
C MET A 83 1.59 22.81 2.65
N PHE A 84 0.37 23.19 2.30
CA PHE A 84 0.12 24.26 1.33
C PHE A 84 0.55 25.63 1.85
N PHE A 85 0.22 25.96 3.11
CA PHE A 85 0.57 27.24 3.72
C PHE A 85 2.02 27.28 4.24
N PHE A 86 2.53 26.19 4.80
CA PHE A 86 3.84 26.11 5.47
C PHE A 86 4.81 25.15 4.75
N PHE A 87 4.84 25.18 3.42
CA PHE A 87 5.61 24.24 2.61
C PHE A 87 7.08 24.15 3.04
N ASP A 88 7.76 25.30 3.17
CA ASP A 88 9.20 25.35 3.45
C ASP A 88 9.59 24.77 4.81
N SER A 89 8.70 24.89 5.80
CA SER A 89 8.90 24.33 7.14
C SER A 89 8.52 22.85 7.21
N MET A 90 7.45 22.44 6.53
CA MET A 90 6.91 21.09 6.63
C MET A 90 7.60 20.09 5.70
N GLN A 91 8.18 20.53 4.57
CA GLN A 91 8.84 19.65 3.61
C GLN A 91 9.96 18.82 4.23
N MET A 92 10.73 19.42 5.15
CA MET A 92 11.84 18.76 5.84
C MET A 92 11.35 17.68 6.80
N LEU A 93 10.29 17.98 7.55
CA LEU A 93 9.67 17.02 8.46
C LEU A 93 9.14 15.82 7.67
N VAL A 94 8.41 16.07 6.58
CA VAL A 94 7.88 15.02 5.71
C VAL A 94 9.02 14.20 5.09
N ALA A 95 10.09 14.84 4.59
CA ALA A 95 11.24 14.15 4.03
C ALA A 95 11.91 13.21 5.05
N ILE A 96 12.18 13.68 6.27
CA ILE A 96 12.79 12.87 7.33
C ILE A 96 11.86 11.72 7.73
N CYS A 97 10.57 11.99 7.93
CA CYS A 97 9.59 10.95 8.24
C CYS A 97 9.52 9.90 7.12
N THR A 98 9.52 10.32 5.85
CA THR A 98 9.52 9.39 4.72
C THR A 98 10.79 8.54 4.65
N ALA A 99 11.96 9.11 4.95
CA ALA A 99 13.22 8.36 5.00
C ALA A 99 13.23 7.31 6.12
N ILE A 100 12.71 7.65 7.30
CA ILE A 100 12.57 6.71 8.43
C ILE A 100 11.59 5.58 8.06
N LEU A 101 10.40 5.94 7.54
CA LEU A 101 9.40 4.95 7.12
C LEU A 101 9.93 4.05 6.00
N ALA A 102 10.67 4.61 5.04
CA ALA A 102 11.29 3.85 3.95
C ALA A 102 12.35 2.87 4.46
N THR A 103 13.18 3.29 5.42
CA THR A 103 14.16 2.42 6.10
C THR A 103 13.44 1.23 6.75
N VAL A 104 12.41 1.48 7.55
CA VAL A 104 11.65 0.42 8.24
C VAL A 104 10.97 -0.51 7.23
N ALA A 105 10.34 0.04 6.19
CA ALA A 105 9.67 -0.73 5.15
C ALA A 105 10.64 -1.61 4.35
N LEU A 106 11.81 -1.07 3.98
CA LEU A 106 12.85 -1.83 3.29
C LEU A 106 13.48 -2.90 4.18
N ALA A 107 13.76 -2.60 5.45
CA ALA A 107 14.27 -3.58 6.41
C ALA A 107 13.31 -4.78 6.51
N PHE A 108 12.01 -4.50 6.66
CA PHE A 108 10.98 -5.52 6.64
C PHE A 108 11.05 -6.32 5.34
N LEU A 109 11.08 -5.67 4.18
CA LEU A 109 11.11 -6.34 2.87
C LEU A 109 12.31 -7.26 2.66
N LEU A 110 13.49 -6.81 3.09
CA LEU A 110 14.76 -7.53 2.98
C LEU A 110 14.88 -8.68 3.98
N LEU A 111 14.16 -8.63 5.11
CA LEU A 111 14.23 -9.64 6.17
C LEU A 111 14.14 -11.09 5.66
N PRO A 112 13.12 -11.53 4.88
CA PRO A 112 13.06 -12.90 4.39
C PRO A 112 14.24 -13.28 3.50
N MET A 113 14.78 -12.33 2.72
CA MET A 113 15.97 -12.55 1.89
C MET A 113 17.22 -12.73 2.75
N CYS A 114 17.39 -11.88 3.77
CA CYS A 114 18.50 -11.98 4.72
C CYS A 114 18.41 -13.27 5.56
N GLN A 115 17.22 -13.69 5.98
CA GLN A 115 17.01 -14.96 6.68
C GLN A 115 17.36 -16.16 5.78
N TYR A 116 17.05 -16.10 4.49
CA TYR A 116 17.43 -17.12 3.53
C TYR A 116 18.95 -17.18 3.32
N ILE A 117 19.62 -16.03 3.19
CA ILE A 117 21.08 -15.94 2.98
C ILE A 117 21.86 -16.40 4.21
N ILE A 118 21.37 -16.11 5.42
CA ILE A 118 22.06 -16.44 6.69
C ILE A 118 21.74 -17.85 7.18
N ARG A 119 20.67 -18.48 6.68
CA ARG A 119 20.27 -19.86 7.03
C ARG A 119 21.39 -20.91 6.95
N PRO A 120 22.32 -20.87 5.96
CA PRO A 120 23.45 -21.79 5.88
C PRO A 120 24.55 -21.53 6.92
N CYS A 121 24.57 -20.33 7.51
CA CYS A 121 25.70 -19.83 8.31
C CYS A 121 25.35 -19.55 9.79
N SER A 122 24.13 -19.83 10.24
CA SER A 122 23.68 -19.42 11.58
C SER A 122 23.12 -20.57 12.42
N ASP A 123 23.83 -20.90 13.49
CA ASP A 123 23.45 -21.88 14.53
C ASP A 123 22.32 -21.42 15.47
N GLY A 124 21.42 -20.53 15.02
CA GLY A 124 20.27 -20.11 15.81
C GLY A 124 20.60 -19.28 17.07
N ASN A 125 21.85 -18.85 17.26
CA ASN A 125 22.25 -18.02 18.39
C ASN A 125 21.68 -16.59 18.24
N LYS A 126 20.73 -16.25 19.12
CA LYS A 126 20.15 -14.90 19.25
C LYS A 126 21.16 -13.99 19.96
N ILE A 127 21.65 -12.96 19.26
CA ILE A 127 22.57 -11.97 19.84
C ILE A 127 21.74 -11.00 20.67
N SER A 128 22.04 -10.89 21.97
CA SER A 128 21.31 -10.02 22.89
C SER A 128 22.02 -8.67 23.00
N PHE A 129 21.36 -7.59 22.54
CA PHE A 129 21.79 -6.23 22.85
C PHE A 129 21.01 -5.77 24.07
N GLY A 130 21.68 -5.59 25.22
CA GLY A 130 21.06 -5.45 26.54
C GLY A 130 19.80 -4.57 26.61
N VAL A 131 19.83 -3.34 26.08
CA VAL A 131 18.72 -2.36 26.19
C VAL A 131 17.67 -2.50 25.08
N CYS A 132 17.96 -3.25 24.01
CA CYS A 132 17.13 -3.32 22.81
C CYS A 132 16.68 -4.76 22.49
N GLY A 133 16.69 -5.68 23.44
CA GLY A 133 16.17 -7.05 23.26
C GLY A 133 17.07 -7.99 22.44
N ARG A 134 16.52 -9.16 22.10
CA ARG A 134 17.22 -10.22 21.36
C ARG A 134 16.98 -10.04 19.87
N PHE A 135 18.03 -9.74 19.12
CA PHE A 135 17.95 -9.62 17.66
C PHE A 135 18.60 -10.81 16.97
N THR A 136 17.99 -11.24 15.88
CA THR A 136 18.56 -12.24 14.98
C THR A 136 19.58 -11.56 14.07
N GLY A 137 20.68 -12.23 13.72
CA GLY A 137 21.68 -11.67 12.79
C GLY A 137 21.08 -11.20 11.45
N ALA A 138 20.00 -11.85 11.00
CA ALA A 138 19.24 -11.45 9.82
C ALA A 138 18.49 -10.11 9.97
N GLU A 139 17.98 -9.80 11.16
CA GLU A 139 17.30 -8.53 11.43
C GLU A 139 18.31 -7.38 11.38
N LEU A 140 19.46 -7.54 12.04
CA LEU A 140 20.53 -6.54 12.04
C LEU A 140 21.10 -6.32 10.63
N LEU A 141 21.31 -7.40 9.86
CA LEU A 141 21.77 -7.30 8.47
C LEU A 141 20.74 -6.56 7.60
N SER A 142 19.46 -6.95 7.68
CA SER A 142 18.39 -6.32 6.90
C SER A 142 18.23 -4.84 7.22
N PHE A 143 18.36 -4.46 8.49
CA PHE A 143 18.31 -3.08 8.93
C PHE A 143 19.53 -2.28 8.42
N SER A 144 20.74 -2.82 8.56
CA SER A 144 21.98 -2.19 8.07
C SER A 144 21.95 -1.96 6.54
N LEU A 145 21.49 -2.95 5.78
CA LEU A 145 21.32 -2.83 4.33
C LEU A 145 20.27 -1.78 3.97
N SER A 146 19.14 -1.74 4.68
CA SER A 146 18.09 -0.75 4.43
C SER A 146 18.58 0.69 4.66
N VAL A 147 19.31 0.93 5.76
CA VAL A 147 19.91 2.24 6.07
C VAL A 147 20.91 2.62 4.97
N SER A 148 21.73 1.67 4.52
CA SER A 148 22.71 1.90 3.44
C SER A 148 22.02 2.33 2.14
N ILE A 149 20.93 1.64 1.74
CA ILE A 149 20.16 1.98 0.54
C ILE A 149 19.54 3.38 0.65
N VAL A 150 18.93 3.72 1.79
CA VAL A 150 18.33 5.04 2.00
C VAL A 150 19.40 6.13 2.03
N CYS A 151 20.55 5.90 2.66
CA CYS A 151 21.67 6.84 2.63
C CYS A 151 22.19 7.07 1.20
N ILE A 152 22.36 6.02 0.40
CA ILE A 152 22.75 6.15 -1.01
C ILE A 152 21.69 6.94 -1.78
N TRP A 153 20.40 6.72 -1.53
CA TRP A 153 19.33 7.50 -2.17
C TRP A 153 19.41 8.98 -1.79
N VAL A 154 19.59 9.30 -0.50
CA VAL A 154 19.70 10.70 -0.04
C VAL A 154 20.89 11.40 -0.69
N LEU A 155 22.00 10.70 -0.92
CA LEU A 155 23.19 11.26 -1.56
C LEU A 155 23.08 11.36 -3.09
N THR A 156 22.51 10.35 -3.75
CA THR A 156 22.50 10.23 -5.22
C THR A 156 21.25 10.81 -5.87
N GLY A 157 20.12 10.85 -5.17
CA GLY A 157 18.81 11.21 -5.72
C GLY A 157 18.37 10.32 -6.88
N HIS A 158 18.89 9.11 -7.01
CA HIS A 158 18.63 8.27 -8.18
C HIS A 158 17.16 7.79 -8.22
N TRP A 159 16.51 7.96 -9.38
CA TRP A 159 15.10 7.61 -9.59
C TRP A 159 14.78 6.14 -9.26
N LEU A 160 15.67 5.20 -9.63
CA LEU A 160 15.50 3.78 -9.34
C LEU A 160 15.42 3.49 -7.83
N LEU A 161 16.25 4.16 -7.02
CA LEU A 161 16.24 3.97 -5.57
C LEU A 161 14.98 4.59 -4.95
N MET A 162 14.52 5.73 -5.50
CA MET A 162 13.25 6.32 -5.11
C MET A 162 12.08 5.37 -5.38
N ASP A 163 12.02 4.76 -6.57
CA ASP A 163 10.98 3.78 -6.92
C ASP A 163 11.07 2.53 -6.07
N ALA A 164 12.28 2.02 -5.79
CA ALA A 164 12.48 0.86 -4.92
C ALA A 164 11.96 1.12 -3.49
N MET A 165 12.24 2.30 -2.94
CA MET A 165 11.70 2.71 -1.64
C MET A 165 10.18 2.91 -1.66
N GLY A 166 9.65 3.53 -2.73
CA GLY A 166 8.20 3.71 -2.91
C GLY A 166 7.47 2.37 -3.01
N MET A 167 7.95 1.45 -3.84
CA MET A 167 7.45 0.08 -3.91
C MET A 167 7.52 -0.60 -2.54
N GLY A 168 8.62 -0.37 -1.80
CA GLY A 168 8.80 -0.95 -0.49
C GLY A 168 7.81 -0.45 0.55
N LEU A 169 7.62 0.88 0.62
CA LEU A 169 6.60 1.54 1.42
C LEU A 169 5.20 1.02 1.06
N CYS A 170 4.88 0.91 -0.23
CA CYS A 170 3.60 0.41 -0.71
C CYS A 170 3.31 -1.00 -0.18
N VAL A 171 4.26 -1.92 -0.34
CA VAL A 171 4.10 -3.30 0.14
C VAL A 171 4.01 -3.34 1.67
N ALA A 172 4.83 -2.58 2.38
CA ALA A 172 4.79 -2.51 3.84
C ALA A 172 3.44 -2.00 4.35
N PHE A 173 2.89 -0.94 3.74
CA PHE A 173 1.57 -0.43 4.09
C PHE A 173 0.47 -1.49 3.87
N ILE A 174 0.46 -2.18 2.73
CA ILE A 174 -0.50 -3.27 2.45
C ILE A 174 -0.31 -4.43 3.43
N ALA A 175 0.94 -4.75 3.80
CA ALA A 175 1.24 -5.85 4.70
C ALA A 175 0.83 -5.57 6.15
N PHE A 176 1.08 -4.37 6.68
CA PHE A 176 0.86 -4.04 8.08
C PHE A 176 -0.56 -3.54 8.40
N ILE A 177 -1.16 -2.73 7.53
CA ILE A 177 -2.49 -2.18 7.79
C ILE A 177 -3.54 -3.28 7.59
N ARG A 178 -4.27 -3.58 8.66
CA ARG A 178 -5.31 -4.60 8.68
C ARG A 178 -6.68 -3.97 8.76
N LEU A 179 -7.48 -4.21 7.71
CA LEU A 179 -8.90 -3.88 7.71
C LEU A 179 -9.67 -5.00 8.42
N PRO A 180 -10.46 -4.71 9.46
CA PRO A 180 -11.13 -5.74 10.25
C PRO A 180 -12.39 -6.28 9.56
N SER A 181 -13.08 -5.46 8.75
CA SER A 181 -14.33 -5.84 8.08
C SER A 181 -14.50 -5.07 6.77
N LEU A 182 -15.40 -5.57 5.91
CA LEU A 182 -15.75 -4.89 4.66
C LEU A 182 -16.38 -3.53 4.93
N LYS A 183 -17.16 -3.38 6.00
CA LYS A 183 -17.74 -2.08 6.41
C LYS A 183 -16.67 -1.03 6.66
N VAL A 184 -15.56 -1.38 7.31
CA VAL A 184 -14.48 -0.41 7.54
C VAL A 184 -13.79 -0.06 6.22
N SER A 185 -13.60 -1.05 5.34
CA SER A 185 -13.01 -0.82 4.02
C SER A 185 -13.88 0.09 3.14
N THR A 186 -15.19 -0.11 3.12
CA THR A 186 -16.13 0.72 2.35
C THR A 186 -16.14 2.16 2.86
N ILE A 187 -16.17 2.36 4.19
CA ILE A 187 -16.11 3.70 4.79
C ILE A 187 -14.79 4.39 4.45
N LEU A 188 -13.65 3.69 4.58
CA LEU A 188 -12.33 4.23 4.26
C LEU A 188 -12.25 4.66 2.79
N LEU A 189 -12.58 3.76 1.85
CA LEU A 189 -12.49 4.01 0.42
C LEU A 189 -13.46 5.10 -0.05
N THR A 190 -14.67 5.13 0.50
CA THR A 190 -15.65 6.17 0.19
C THR A 190 -15.19 7.53 0.73
N GLY A 191 -14.65 7.58 1.95
CA GLY A 191 -14.07 8.79 2.52
C GLY A 191 -12.89 9.33 1.71
N LEU A 192 -12.03 8.44 1.23
CA LEU A 192 -10.91 8.79 0.35
C LEU A 192 -11.35 9.24 -1.04
N LEU A 193 -12.43 8.65 -1.59
CA LEU A 193 -13.03 9.13 -2.84
C LEU A 193 -13.57 10.56 -2.68
N ILE A 194 -14.28 10.84 -1.57
CA ILE A 194 -14.78 12.19 -1.29
C ILE A 194 -13.61 13.17 -1.14
N TYR A 195 -12.55 12.77 -0.44
CA TYR A 195 -11.32 13.54 -0.30
C TYR A 195 -10.70 13.89 -1.67
N ASP A 196 -10.54 12.91 -2.56
CA ASP A 196 -9.89 13.10 -3.86
C ASP A 196 -10.73 14.02 -4.77
N VAL A 197 -12.05 13.81 -4.82
CA VAL A 197 -12.97 14.68 -5.55
C VAL A 197 -12.95 16.11 -5.03
N PHE A 198 -12.98 16.29 -3.70
CA PHE A 198 -12.93 17.61 -3.07
C PHE A 198 -11.62 18.33 -3.40
N TRP A 199 -10.47 17.69 -3.21
CA TRP A 199 -9.18 18.33 -3.40
C TRP A 199 -8.78 18.51 -4.86
N VAL A 200 -9.24 17.66 -5.77
CA VAL A 200 -8.94 17.80 -7.20
C VAL A 200 -9.86 18.81 -7.88
N PHE A 201 -11.16 18.81 -7.62
CA PHE A 201 -12.10 19.69 -8.32
C PHE A 201 -12.49 20.94 -7.53
N PHE A 202 -12.85 20.79 -6.25
CA PHE A 202 -13.38 21.90 -5.46
C PHE A 202 -12.30 22.83 -4.91
N SER A 203 -11.07 22.33 -4.68
CA SER A 203 -10.00 23.16 -4.11
C SER A 203 -9.65 24.37 -4.98
N SER A 204 -9.73 24.24 -6.31
CA SER A 204 -9.52 25.36 -7.24
C SER A 204 -10.55 26.46 -7.10
N TYR A 205 -11.80 26.12 -6.76
CA TYR A 205 -12.86 27.12 -6.59
C TYR A 205 -12.63 27.97 -5.34
N ILE A 206 -12.11 27.37 -4.26
CA ILE A 206 -11.91 28.04 -2.97
C ILE A 206 -10.57 28.78 -2.92
N PHE A 207 -9.49 28.17 -3.42
CA PHE A 207 -8.12 28.67 -3.28
C PHE A 207 -7.53 29.24 -4.58
N SER A 208 -8.36 29.40 -5.63
CA SER A 208 -7.97 29.85 -6.99
C SER A 208 -6.86 29.01 -7.65
N THR A 209 -6.43 27.92 -7.02
CA THR A 209 -5.38 27.01 -7.48
C THR A 209 -5.65 25.59 -6.97
N ASN A 210 -5.29 24.59 -7.77
CA ASN A 210 -5.38 23.18 -7.36
C ASN A 210 -4.33 22.89 -6.27
N VAL A 211 -4.79 22.87 -5.01
CA VAL A 211 -3.92 22.72 -3.85
C VAL A 211 -3.14 21.40 -3.90
N MET A 212 -3.83 20.29 -4.23
CA MET A 212 -3.21 18.97 -4.35
C MET A 212 -2.10 18.94 -5.41
N VAL A 213 -2.36 19.51 -6.59
CA VAL A 213 -1.38 19.55 -7.68
C VAL A 213 -0.20 20.45 -7.32
N LYS A 214 -0.46 21.62 -6.74
CA LYS A 214 0.56 22.60 -6.36
C LYS A 214 1.48 22.09 -5.25
N VAL A 215 0.95 21.35 -4.28
CA VAL A 215 1.77 20.70 -3.24
C VAL A 215 2.55 19.52 -3.84
N ALA A 216 1.93 18.73 -4.72
CA ALA A 216 2.56 17.54 -5.30
C ALA A 216 3.59 17.85 -6.41
N SER A 217 3.56 19.05 -6.99
CA SER A 217 4.50 19.48 -8.03
C SER A 217 5.72 20.22 -7.47
N ARG A 218 5.70 20.62 -6.19
CA ARG A 218 6.84 21.31 -5.58
C ARG A 218 7.90 20.27 -5.17
N PRO A 219 9.12 20.35 -5.74
CA PRO A 219 10.21 19.48 -5.30
C PRO A 219 10.59 19.85 -3.87
N ALA A 220 10.91 18.84 -3.06
CA ALA A 220 11.40 19.08 -1.70
C ALA A 220 12.93 19.26 -1.73
N ASP A 221 13.42 20.19 -0.92
CA ASP A 221 14.86 20.37 -0.73
C ASP A 221 15.48 19.14 -0.08
N ASN A 222 16.71 18.81 -0.48
CA ASN A 222 17.42 17.68 0.13
C ASN A 222 17.72 17.98 1.61
N PRO A 223 17.32 17.10 2.55
CA PRO A 223 17.60 17.33 3.96
C PRO A 223 19.10 17.45 4.28
N VAL A 224 19.96 16.78 3.52
CA VAL A 224 21.41 16.87 3.68
C VAL A 224 21.95 18.24 3.26
N ASN A 225 21.41 18.85 2.20
CA ASN A 225 21.83 20.19 1.78
C ASN A 225 21.48 21.23 2.84
N LEU A 226 20.30 21.11 3.47
CA LEU A 226 19.88 22.04 4.52
C LEU A 226 20.71 21.87 5.80
N VAL A 227 20.98 20.63 6.21
CA VAL A 227 21.84 20.33 7.37
C VAL A 227 23.28 20.78 7.12
N ALA A 228 23.83 20.54 5.92
CA ALA A 228 25.17 20.99 5.55
C ALA A 228 25.29 22.53 5.57
N ARG A 229 24.27 23.24 5.08
CA ARG A 229 24.20 24.71 5.17
C ARG A 229 24.11 25.22 6.62
N ARG A 230 23.33 24.55 7.46
CA ARG A 230 23.19 24.88 8.89
C ARG A 230 24.45 24.62 9.71
N LEU A 231 25.26 23.63 9.32
CA LEU A 231 26.50 23.25 9.99
C LEU A 231 27.76 23.92 9.39
N HIS A 232 27.61 24.82 8.40
CA HIS A 232 28.73 25.50 7.71
C HIS A 232 29.81 24.54 7.16
N LEU A 233 29.48 23.27 6.85
CA LEU A 233 30.40 22.33 6.18
C LEU A 233 30.44 22.62 4.67
N GLY A 234 30.94 23.81 4.31
CA GLY A 234 30.96 24.34 2.94
C GLY A 234 31.91 23.65 1.95
N GLY A 235 32.51 22.50 2.29
CA GLY A 235 33.54 21.85 1.47
C GLY A 235 33.28 20.41 1.04
N VAL A 236 32.29 19.70 1.60
CA VAL A 236 32.12 18.24 1.39
C VAL A 236 30.78 17.85 0.76
N ALA A 237 29.75 18.69 0.87
CA ALA A 237 28.46 18.41 0.26
C ALA A 237 28.46 18.89 -1.20
N ARG A 238 28.78 17.99 -2.14
CA ARG A 238 28.34 18.12 -3.54
C ARG A 238 26.87 18.53 -3.53
N GLU A 239 26.50 19.53 -4.33
CA GLU A 239 25.11 19.98 -4.48
C GLU A 239 24.20 18.78 -4.77
N ALA A 240 23.55 18.26 -3.73
CA ALA A 240 22.74 17.08 -3.89
C ALA A 240 21.43 17.49 -4.58
N PRO A 241 20.94 16.72 -5.57
CA PRO A 241 19.74 17.07 -6.32
C PRO A 241 18.52 17.16 -5.41
N ASN A 242 17.53 17.96 -5.79
CA ASN A 242 16.24 18.05 -5.08
C ASN A 242 15.56 16.68 -5.05
N LEU A 243 14.99 16.29 -3.91
CA LEU A 243 14.39 14.98 -3.75
C LEU A 243 12.91 15.07 -4.07
N PRO A 244 12.43 14.41 -5.13
CA PRO A 244 11.02 14.10 -5.21
C PRO A 244 10.64 13.22 -4.01
N LEU A 245 9.64 13.64 -3.24
CA LEU A 245 9.15 12.87 -2.10
C LEU A 245 8.66 11.49 -2.59
N PRO A 246 8.95 10.39 -1.89
CA PRO A 246 8.66 9.01 -2.33
C PRO A 246 7.16 8.63 -2.38
N GLY A 247 6.25 9.59 -2.59
CA GLY A 247 4.81 9.39 -2.76
C GLY A 247 4.36 9.11 -4.20
N LYS A 248 5.28 9.11 -5.17
CA LYS A 248 5.01 8.84 -6.59
C LYS A 248 6.07 7.88 -7.15
N LEU A 249 5.63 6.89 -7.91
CA LEU A 249 6.52 6.03 -8.71
C LEU A 249 6.74 6.68 -10.07
N MET A 250 7.98 6.72 -10.55
CA MET A 250 8.38 7.39 -11.79
C MET A 250 9.06 6.41 -12.76
N PHE A 251 8.31 5.91 -13.73
CA PHE A 251 8.86 5.00 -14.74
C PHE A 251 9.27 5.75 -16.00
N PRO A 252 10.53 5.63 -16.46
CA PRO A 252 10.96 6.23 -17.72
C PRO A 252 10.25 5.56 -18.91
N SER A 253 9.71 6.36 -19.82
CA SER A 253 9.19 5.84 -21.08
C SER A 253 10.34 5.41 -22.01
N MET A 254 10.26 4.19 -22.55
CA MET A 254 11.24 3.66 -23.49
C MET A 254 11.22 4.38 -24.85
N ARG A 255 10.18 5.16 -25.15
CA ARG A 255 9.94 5.72 -26.49
C ARG A 255 10.28 7.20 -26.62
N GLN A 256 10.32 7.94 -25.50
CA GLN A 256 10.72 9.36 -25.45
C GLN A 256 11.56 9.61 -24.20
N ALA A 257 12.84 9.93 -24.39
CA ALA A 257 13.72 10.33 -23.30
C ALA A 257 13.16 11.59 -22.63
N GLY A 258 12.76 11.48 -21.36
CA GLY A 258 12.28 12.60 -20.54
C GLY A 258 10.80 12.56 -20.15
N HIS A 259 9.98 11.66 -20.70
CA HIS A 259 8.60 11.47 -20.24
C HIS A 259 8.53 10.35 -19.19
N PHE A 260 8.16 10.71 -17.96
CA PHE A 260 7.97 9.77 -16.85
C PHE A 260 6.49 9.50 -16.63
N SER A 261 6.10 8.23 -16.57
CA SER A 261 4.76 7.87 -16.10
C SER A 261 4.75 7.94 -14.58
N MET A 262 3.90 8.80 -14.02
CA MET A 262 3.75 8.97 -12.58
C MET A 262 2.56 8.14 -12.07
N LEU A 263 2.78 7.32 -11.05
CA LEU A 263 1.71 6.61 -10.35
C LEU A 263 1.69 7.01 -8.87
N GLY A 264 0.54 7.42 -8.36
CA GLY A 264 0.36 7.75 -6.95
C GLY A 264 0.44 6.49 -6.08
N LEU A 265 1.30 6.50 -5.07
CA LEU A 265 1.44 5.37 -4.15
C LEU A 265 0.13 5.11 -3.37
N GLY A 266 -0.63 6.17 -3.06
CA GLY A 266 -1.94 6.07 -2.43
C GLY A 266 -2.97 5.32 -3.30
N ASP A 267 -2.91 5.47 -4.62
CA ASP A 267 -3.86 4.86 -5.55
C ASP A 267 -3.64 3.34 -5.70
N VAL A 268 -2.44 2.86 -5.35
CA VAL A 268 -2.12 1.43 -5.26
C VAL A 268 -2.45 0.90 -3.87
N VAL A 269 -2.01 1.60 -2.82
CA VAL A 269 -2.18 1.15 -1.43
C VAL A 269 -3.66 1.06 -1.05
N MET A 270 -4.47 2.07 -1.35
CA MET A 270 -5.84 2.14 -0.81
C MET A 270 -6.75 1.02 -1.35
N PRO A 271 -6.87 0.80 -2.67
CA PRO A 271 -7.53 -0.39 -3.19
C PRO A 271 -6.80 -1.68 -2.82
N GLY A 272 -5.47 -1.66 -2.72
CA GLY A 272 -4.66 -2.80 -2.28
C GLY A 272 -5.02 -3.31 -0.88
N LEU A 273 -5.39 -2.43 0.05
CA LEU A 273 -5.88 -2.82 1.39
C LEU A 273 -7.21 -3.58 1.31
N LEU A 274 -8.13 -3.16 0.43
CA LEU A 274 -9.37 -3.91 0.18
C LEU A 274 -9.06 -5.28 -0.42
N LEU A 275 -8.20 -5.36 -1.43
CA LEU A 275 -7.83 -6.63 -2.07
C LEU A 275 -7.12 -7.58 -1.09
N CYS A 276 -6.28 -7.05 -0.21
CA CYS A 276 -5.64 -7.82 0.85
C CYS A 276 -6.68 -8.39 1.84
N PHE A 277 -7.68 -7.60 2.23
CA PHE A 277 -8.80 -8.07 3.05
C PHE A 277 -9.57 -9.20 2.35
N VAL A 278 -9.85 -9.04 1.05
CA VAL A 278 -10.57 -10.06 0.27
C VAL A 278 -9.77 -11.35 0.13
N LEU A 279 -8.44 -11.28 -0.07
CA LEU A 279 -7.58 -12.45 -0.12
C LEU A 279 -7.60 -13.23 1.20
N ARG A 280 -7.60 -12.52 2.33
CA ARG A 280 -7.76 -13.11 3.66
C ARG A 280 -9.13 -13.78 3.82
N TYR A 281 -10.20 -13.14 3.36
CA TYR A 281 -11.55 -13.73 3.36
C TYR A 281 -11.59 -15.02 2.55
N ASP A 282 -11.02 -15.04 1.35
CA ASP A 282 -10.94 -16.21 0.48
C ASP A 282 -10.18 -17.37 1.17
N ALA A 283 -9.04 -17.09 1.81
CA ALA A 283 -8.25 -18.08 2.53
C ALA A 283 -8.97 -18.60 3.79
N TYR A 284 -9.67 -17.74 4.51
CA TYR A 284 -10.51 -18.10 5.65
C TYR A 284 -11.63 -19.05 5.21
N LYS A 285 -12.36 -18.70 4.15
CA LYS A 285 -13.42 -19.54 3.57
C LYS A 285 -12.89 -20.88 3.09
N LYS A 286 -11.72 -20.91 2.44
CA LYS A 286 -11.07 -22.16 2.02
C LYS A 286 -10.71 -23.05 3.21
N THR A 287 -10.31 -22.46 4.34
CA THR A 287 -9.99 -23.18 5.57
C THR A 287 -11.24 -23.81 6.21
N GLN A 288 -12.37 -23.11 6.18
CA GLN A 288 -13.64 -23.63 6.70
C GLN A 288 -14.23 -24.78 5.86
N LEU A 289 -13.93 -24.83 4.56
CA LEU A 289 -14.42 -25.88 3.67
C LEU A 289 -13.59 -27.19 3.73
N LEU A 290 -12.47 -27.22 4.47
CA LEU A 290 -11.66 -28.43 4.67
C LEU A 290 -12.33 -29.39 5.70
N PRO A 291 -12.09 -30.72 5.63
CA PRO A 291 -12.86 -31.76 6.34
C PRO A 291 -12.66 -31.85 7.87
N GLY A 292 -12.36 -30.74 8.55
CA GLY A 292 -12.14 -30.68 10.00
C GLY A 292 -12.65 -29.39 10.66
N GLY A 293 -13.35 -28.51 9.93
CA GLY A 293 -14.02 -27.33 10.50
C GLY A 293 -15.44 -27.66 10.93
N CYS A 294 -15.71 -27.66 12.23
CA CYS A 294 -17.07 -27.67 12.74
C CYS A 294 -17.80 -26.41 12.27
N GLU A 295 -18.83 -26.61 11.43
CA GLU A 295 -20.18 -26.05 11.56
C GLU A 295 -20.81 -25.85 10.17
N THR A 296 -22.01 -26.42 10.02
CA THR A 296 -22.99 -26.27 8.92
C THR A 296 -22.79 -27.15 7.67
N GLY A 297 -23.49 -28.29 7.69
CA GLY A 297 -23.63 -29.25 6.58
C GLY A 297 -24.52 -28.75 5.42
N VAL A 298 -24.19 -27.60 4.84
CA VAL A 298 -24.76 -27.20 3.53
C VAL A 298 -23.60 -27.06 2.54
N PRO A 299 -23.42 -27.99 1.58
CA PRO A 299 -22.39 -27.86 0.57
C PRO A 299 -22.74 -26.67 -0.34
N PRO A 300 -21.85 -25.66 -0.48
CA PRO A 300 -22.10 -24.58 -1.43
C PRO A 300 -22.06 -25.11 -2.87
N PRO A 301 -22.83 -24.50 -3.80
CA PRO A 301 -22.94 -24.97 -5.18
C PRO A 301 -21.58 -24.99 -5.90
N ARG A 302 -21.20 -26.18 -6.38
CA ARG A 302 -19.88 -26.51 -6.98
C ARG A 302 -19.50 -25.69 -8.22
N HIS A 303 -20.46 -25.14 -8.96
CA HIS A 303 -20.19 -24.45 -10.24
C HIS A 303 -19.74 -22.98 -10.13
N ILE A 304 -20.08 -22.28 -9.04
CA ILE A 304 -19.75 -20.84 -8.85
C ILE A 304 -18.40 -20.65 -8.10
N ASN A 305 -17.77 -21.75 -7.70
CA ASN A 305 -16.59 -21.76 -6.83
C ASN A 305 -15.25 -21.63 -7.56
N ARG A 306 -15.22 -21.44 -8.88
CA ARG A 306 -13.96 -21.29 -9.63
C ARG A 306 -13.34 -19.90 -9.53
N ILE A 307 -14.15 -18.86 -9.37
CA ILE A 307 -13.64 -17.48 -9.28
C ILE A 307 -13.64 -17.07 -7.81
N SER A 308 -12.43 -16.84 -7.28
CA SER A 308 -12.25 -16.29 -5.93
C SER A 308 -12.56 -14.80 -5.93
N TYR A 309 -13.01 -14.28 -4.78
CA TYR A 309 -13.33 -12.86 -4.66
C TYR A 309 -12.12 -11.97 -5.00
N PHE A 310 -10.92 -12.42 -4.64
CA PHE A 310 -9.66 -11.73 -4.93
C PHE A 310 -9.45 -11.51 -6.43
N HIS A 311 -9.68 -12.53 -7.26
CA HIS A 311 -9.51 -12.44 -8.71
C HIS A 311 -10.51 -11.45 -9.33
N CYS A 312 -11.76 -11.46 -8.86
CA CYS A 312 -12.78 -10.51 -9.30
C CYS A 312 -12.38 -9.06 -8.96
N SER A 313 -11.95 -8.81 -7.72
CA SER A 313 -11.48 -7.48 -7.29
C SER A 313 -10.20 -7.04 -7.99
N LEU A 314 -9.30 -7.97 -8.34
CA LEU A 314 -8.07 -7.69 -9.08
C LEU A 314 -8.36 -7.27 -10.53
N ILE A 315 -9.30 -7.95 -11.19
CA ILE A 315 -9.79 -7.55 -12.52
C ILE A 315 -10.47 -6.17 -12.42
N GLY A 316 -11.28 -5.95 -11.39
CA GLY A 316 -11.88 -4.65 -11.09
C GLY A 316 -10.84 -3.54 -10.94
N TYR A 317 -9.76 -3.78 -10.20
CA TYR A 317 -8.65 -2.84 -10.04
C TYR A 317 -8.00 -2.51 -11.39
N PHE A 318 -7.69 -3.52 -12.20
CA PHE A 318 -7.12 -3.34 -13.55
C PHE A 318 -8.04 -2.50 -14.45
N LEU A 319 -9.34 -2.81 -14.49
CA LEU A 319 -10.32 -2.05 -15.28
C LEU A 319 -10.48 -0.61 -14.76
N GLY A 320 -10.45 -0.40 -13.45
CA GLY A 320 -10.49 0.93 -12.85
C GLY A 320 -9.27 1.77 -13.21
N LEU A 321 -8.07 1.16 -13.17
CA LEU A 321 -6.82 1.83 -13.55
C LEU A 321 -6.80 2.15 -15.04
N LEU A 322 -7.24 1.22 -15.90
CA LEU A 322 -7.40 1.46 -17.33
C LEU A 322 -8.36 2.63 -17.58
N THR A 323 -9.52 2.64 -16.94
CA THR A 323 -10.52 3.70 -17.08
C THR A 323 -9.97 5.06 -16.61
N ALA A 324 -9.24 5.09 -15.49
CA ALA A 324 -8.60 6.30 -14.99
C ALA A 324 -7.59 6.86 -16.01
N THR A 325 -6.78 6.00 -16.63
CA THR A 325 -5.82 6.45 -17.66
C THR A 325 -6.50 6.94 -18.93
N VAL A 326 -7.51 6.22 -19.44
CA VAL A 326 -8.28 6.63 -20.62
C VAL A 326 -8.93 7.99 -20.37
N SER A 327 -9.54 8.16 -19.20
CA SER A 327 -10.21 9.40 -18.84
C SER A 327 -9.22 10.56 -18.71
N SER A 328 -8.06 10.36 -18.07
CA SER A 328 -6.99 11.37 -18.02
C SER A 328 -6.53 11.83 -19.41
N GLU A 329 -6.41 10.91 -20.37
CA GLU A 329 -6.06 11.24 -21.76
C GLU A 329 -7.14 12.03 -22.49
N VAL A 330 -8.42 11.63 -22.34
CA VAL A 330 -9.56 12.28 -23.00
C VAL A 330 -9.74 13.70 -22.52
N PHE A 331 -9.67 13.92 -21.20
CA PHE A 331 -9.92 15.22 -20.59
C PHE A 331 -8.68 16.13 -20.54
N LYS A 332 -7.48 15.61 -20.84
CA LYS A 332 -6.19 16.34 -20.81
C LYS A 332 -5.96 17.12 -19.51
N ALA A 333 -6.52 16.62 -18.41
CA ALA A 333 -6.48 17.25 -17.09
C ALA A 333 -6.23 16.18 -16.03
N ALA A 334 -5.59 16.57 -14.93
CA ALA A 334 -5.38 15.66 -13.80
C ALA A 334 -6.73 15.27 -13.19
N GLN A 335 -7.01 13.97 -13.15
CA GLN A 335 -8.23 13.43 -12.59
C GLN A 335 -7.95 12.61 -11.33
N PRO A 336 -8.90 12.60 -10.37
CA PRO A 336 -8.79 11.79 -9.17
C PRO A 336 -8.84 10.29 -9.54
N ALA A 337 -7.75 9.55 -9.33
CA ALA A 337 -7.68 8.14 -9.74
C ALA A 337 -8.63 7.26 -8.91
N LEU A 338 -8.84 7.61 -7.63
CA LEU A 338 -9.73 6.87 -6.73
C LEU A 338 -11.20 6.95 -7.17
N LEU A 339 -11.58 7.99 -7.92
CA LEU A 339 -12.92 8.12 -8.50
C LEU A 339 -13.28 6.92 -9.38
N TYR A 340 -12.31 6.35 -10.09
CA TYR A 340 -12.51 5.18 -10.94
C TYR A 340 -12.18 3.90 -10.15
N LEU A 341 -11.07 3.85 -9.43
CA LEU A 341 -10.62 2.64 -8.77
C LEU A 341 -11.60 2.12 -7.70
N VAL A 342 -12.21 3.01 -6.92
CA VAL A 342 -13.14 2.61 -5.85
C VAL A 342 -14.40 1.92 -6.38
N PRO A 343 -15.19 2.49 -7.32
CA PRO A 343 -16.37 1.80 -7.83
C PRO A 343 -16.01 0.50 -8.55
N PHE A 344 -14.94 0.48 -9.34
CA PHE A 344 -14.53 -0.72 -10.07
C PHE A 344 -13.97 -1.84 -9.19
N THR A 345 -13.48 -1.56 -7.99
CA THR A 345 -13.05 -2.61 -7.04
C THR A 345 -14.14 -3.00 -6.06
N LEU A 346 -14.94 -2.05 -5.59
CA LEU A 346 -15.93 -2.26 -4.56
C LEU A 346 -17.25 -2.83 -5.10
N LEU A 347 -17.76 -2.32 -6.23
CA LEU A 347 -19.05 -2.79 -6.76
C LEU A 347 -19.00 -4.26 -7.22
N PRO A 348 -17.97 -4.74 -7.95
CA PRO A 348 -17.88 -6.16 -8.30
C PRO A 348 -17.76 -7.06 -7.07
N LEU A 349 -17.04 -6.62 -6.04
CA LEU A 349 -16.94 -7.35 -4.78
C LEU A 349 -18.29 -7.43 -4.05
N LEU A 350 -18.99 -6.31 -3.91
CA LEU A 350 -20.29 -6.26 -3.24
C LEU A 350 -21.35 -7.07 -3.99
N THR A 351 -21.40 -6.96 -5.32
CA THR A 351 -22.31 -7.75 -6.16
C THR A 351 -22.01 -9.23 -6.06
N MET A 352 -20.74 -9.64 -6.15
CA MET A 352 -20.35 -11.05 -6.01
C MET A 352 -20.65 -11.60 -4.61
N ALA A 353 -20.42 -10.81 -3.56
CA ALA A 353 -20.74 -11.20 -2.18
C ALA A 353 -22.24 -11.28 -1.92
N TYR A 354 -23.04 -10.40 -2.55
CA TYR A 354 -24.49 -10.44 -2.52
C TYR A 354 -25.01 -11.71 -3.23
N LEU A 355 -24.54 -11.99 -4.45
CA LEU A 355 -24.94 -13.17 -5.23
C LEU A 355 -24.57 -14.49 -4.55
N LYS A 356 -23.44 -14.54 -3.83
CA LYS A 356 -23.01 -15.71 -3.05
C LYS A 356 -23.65 -15.80 -1.67
N GLY A 357 -24.39 -14.78 -1.22
CA GLY A 357 -25.04 -14.74 0.11
C GLY A 357 -24.09 -14.50 1.29
N ASP A 358 -22.81 -14.26 1.04
CA ASP A 358 -21.78 -14.06 2.08
C ASP A 358 -21.70 -12.59 2.56
N LEU A 359 -22.43 -11.68 1.93
CA LEU A 359 -22.32 -10.23 2.16
C LEU A 359 -22.48 -9.85 3.63
N ARG A 360 -23.49 -10.39 4.33
CA ARG A 360 -23.74 -10.06 5.74
C ARG A 360 -22.57 -10.45 6.64
N ARG A 361 -22.01 -11.64 6.42
CA ARG A 361 -20.84 -12.14 7.17
C ARG A 361 -19.62 -11.24 6.89
N MET A 362 -19.33 -10.99 5.62
CA MET A 362 -18.19 -10.15 5.22
C MET A 362 -18.32 -8.68 5.69
N TRP A 363 -19.55 -8.17 5.84
CA TRP A 363 -19.86 -6.80 6.25
C TRP A 363 -19.59 -6.53 7.74
N SER A 364 -20.07 -7.40 8.62
CA SER A 364 -20.10 -7.13 10.07
C SER A 364 -19.10 -7.90 10.89
N GLU A 365 -18.68 -9.10 10.47
CA GLU A 365 -17.86 -9.97 11.31
C GLU A 365 -16.39 -9.53 11.21
N PRO A 366 -15.78 -9.01 12.29
CA PRO A 366 -14.34 -8.94 12.34
C PRO A 366 -13.80 -10.37 12.31
N PHE A 367 -12.81 -10.66 11.48
CA PHE A 367 -12.10 -11.96 11.47
C PHE A 367 -11.39 -12.31 12.79
N THR A 368 -11.60 -11.52 13.84
CA THR A 368 -11.00 -11.71 15.15
C THR A 368 -11.78 -12.79 15.87
N SER A 369 -11.30 -14.03 15.72
CA SER A 369 -11.49 -15.17 16.62
C SER A 369 -12.91 -15.44 17.11
N GLN A 370 -13.45 -16.60 16.74
CA GLN A 370 -14.29 -17.36 17.67
C GLN A 370 -13.64 -17.32 19.06
N GLN A 371 -14.27 -16.64 20.03
CA GLN A 371 -14.14 -17.09 21.40
C GLN A 371 -14.62 -18.55 21.39
N PRO A 372 -13.84 -19.53 21.88
CA PRO A 372 -14.43 -20.82 22.18
C PRO A 372 -15.54 -20.53 23.18
N SER A 373 -16.77 -20.81 22.78
CA SER A 373 -17.93 -20.79 23.67
C SER A 373 -17.53 -21.54 24.92
N THR A 374 -17.50 -20.84 26.05
CA THR A 374 -17.43 -21.44 27.37
C THR A 374 -18.60 -22.42 27.43
N HIS A 375 -18.30 -23.71 27.24
CA HIS A 375 -19.29 -24.75 27.46
C HIS A 375 -19.74 -24.61 28.92
N MET A 376 -21.05 -24.47 29.09
CA MET A 376 -21.71 -24.58 30.37
C MET A 376 -21.27 -25.88 31.03
N GLU A 377 -20.54 -25.79 32.15
CA GLU A 377 -20.61 -26.81 33.18
C GLU A 377 -21.73 -26.35 34.13
N VAL A 378 -22.85 -27.08 34.07
CA VAL A 378 -23.95 -27.05 35.04
C VAL A 378 -23.60 -28.00 36.18
#